data_AF-A0A6J0Y1M5-F1
#
_entry.id   AF-A0A6J0Y1M5-F1
#
_cell.length_a   1.000
_cell.length_b   1.000
_cell.length_c   1.000
_cell.angle_alpha   90.00
_cell.angle_beta   90.00
_cell.angle_gamma   90.00
#
_symmetry.space_group_name_H-M   'P 1'
#
loop_
_entity.id
_entity.type
_entity.pdbx_description
1 polymer ?
#
loop_
_entity_poly.entity_id
_entity_poly.type
_entity_poly.pdbx_seq_one_letter_code
_entity_poly.pdbx_strand_id
1 'polypeptide(L)'
;MLTSVGYFALSLNTPNLHGDPYLNCFFSALIEVPAYIAAWLLLRTLPRRYVIAGVLFFGGTVLLLIQLVPADYNFLSIGLAMLGKFGITAAFAMLYVFTAELYPTLVRNMAVGVASMASRVGSIIAPYFVYLGAYNRVLPYILMGSLTVLIGIITLFFPESFGRTLPETLEQMQKVKGFRYRKKTKGSMEKEENPKVIITSF
;
A
#
# COMPACT_ATOMS: atom_id res chain seq x y z
N MET A 1 -7.26 -2.69 -4.45
CA MET A 1 -7.71 -3.39 -5.67
C MET A 1 -6.54 -3.89 -6.51
N LEU A 2 -5.76 -3.04 -7.16
CA LEU A 2 -4.69 -3.52 -8.05
C LEU A 2 -3.63 -4.37 -7.32
N THR A 3 -3.20 -3.95 -6.13
CA THR A 3 -2.28 -4.74 -5.29
C THR A 3 -2.88 -6.05 -4.78
N SER A 4 -4.20 -6.09 -4.54
CA SER A 4 -4.87 -7.34 -4.12
C SER A 4 -5.01 -8.31 -5.28
N VAL A 5 -5.29 -7.84 -6.51
CA VAL A 5 -5.19 -8.67 -7.73
C VAL A 5 -3.79 -9.28 -7.83
N GLY A 6 -2.75 -8.45 -7.69
CA GLY A 6 -1.34 -8.86 -7.64
C GLY A 6 -1.07 -9.98 -6.62
N TYR A 7 -1.53 -9.78 -5.39
CA TYR A 7 -1.36 -10.73 -4.31
C TYR A 7 -2.08 -12.06 -4.58
N PHE A 8 -3.36 -12.02 -4.91
CA PHE A 8 -4.16 -13.23 -5.09
C PHE A 8 -3.74 -14.00 -6.34
N ALA A 9 -3.44 -13.33 -7.45
CA ALA A 9 -3.00 -14.03 -8.66
C ALA A 9 -1.63 -14.70 -8.48
N LEU A 10 -0.71 -14.12 -7.69
CA LEU A 10 0.58 -14.78 -7.38
C LEU A 10 0.37 -15.97 -6.45
N SER A 11 -0.47 -15.82 -5.43
CA SER A 11 -0.80 -16.90 -4.51
C SER A 11 -1.50 -18.05 -5.23
N LEU A 12 -2.41 -17.77 -6.16
CA LEU A 12 -3.07 -18.77 -7.00
C LEU A 12 -2.12 -19.40 -8.03
N ASN A 13 -1.11 -18.66 -8.49
CA ASN A 13 -0.10 -19.18 -9.41
C ASN A 13 1.04 -19.92 -8.71
N THR A 14 1.19 -19.76 -7.39
CA THR A 14 2.25 -20.40 -6.57
C THR A 14 2.35 -21.93 -6.81
N PRO A 15 1.24 -22.68 -6.85
CA PRO A 15 1.29 -24.13 -7.09
C PRO A 15 1.68 -24.51 -8.52
N ASN A 16 1.53 -23.59 -9.48
CA ASN A 16 1.87 -23.82 -10.89
C ASN A 16 3.35 -23.54 -11.20
N LEU A 17 4.15 -23.10 -10.21
CA LEU A 17 5.60 -23.03 -10.35
C LEU A 17 6.20 -24.43 -10.43
N HIS A 18 7.33 -24.54 -11.14
CA HIS A 18 8.09 -25.77 -11.24
C HIS A 18 8.50 -26.28 -9.84
N GLY A 19 8.60 -27.60 -9.67
CA GLY A 19 8.95 -28.23 -8.39
C GLY A 19 7.74 -28.79 -7.64
N ASP A 20 7.92 -29.03 -6.34
CA ASP A 20 6.87 -29.57 -5.49
C ASP A 20 5.88 -28.47 -5.08
N PRO A 21 4.57 -28.63 -5.36
CA PRO A 21 3.56 -27.61 -5.08
C PRO A 21 3.34 -27.38 -3.58
N TYR A 22 3.56 -28.38 -2.72
CA TYR A 22 3.45 -28.26 -1.28
C TYR A 22 4.60 -27.42 -0.71
N LEU A 23 5.83 -27.65 -1.20
CA LEU A 23 6.98 -26.82 -0.81
C LEU A 23 6.83 -25.38 -1.30
N ASN A 24 6.38 -25.16 -2.53
CA ASN A 24 6.13 -23.82 -3.06
C ASN A 24 5.09 -23.07 -2.23
N CYS A 25 4.00 -23.75 -1.83
CA CYS A 25 2.99 -23.17 -0.94
C CYS A 25 3.54 -22.88 0.46
N PHE A 26 4.35 -23.79 1.02
CA PHE A 26 5.00 -23.59 2.31
C PHE A 26 5.93 -22.36 2.31
N PHE A 27 6.82 -22.23 1.32
CA PHE A 27 7.68 -21.05 1.17
C PHE A 27 6.87 -19.76 0.96
N SER A 28 5.79 -19.85 0.18
CA SER A 28 4.87 -18.75 -0.08
C SER A 28 4.15 -18.28 1.18
N ALA A 29 3.78 -19.18 2.10
CA ALA A 29 3.24 -18.81 3.41
C ALA A 29 4.33 -18.28 4.35
N LEU A 30 5.50 -18.92 4.35
CA LEU A 30 6.63 -18.55 5.21
C LEU A 30 7.12 -17.14 4.94
N ILE A 31 7.16 -16.70 3.68
CA ILE A 31 7.65 -15.37 3.29
C ILE A 31 6.67 -14.24 3.65
N GLU A 32 5.39 -14.54 3.91
CA GLU A 32 4.42 -13.51 4.33
C GLU A 32 4.73 -12.97 5.72
N VAL A 33 5.12 -13.83 6.66
CA VAL A 33 5.46 -13.42 8.03
C VAL A 33 6.57 -12.37 8.07
N PRO A 34 7.76 -12.57 7.48
CA PRO A 34 8.80 -11.55 7.43
C PRO A 34 8.38 -10.34 6.58
N ALA A 35 7.51 -10.50 5.58
CA ALA A 35 6.99 -9.36 4.82
C ALA A 35 6.17 -8.41 5.70
N TYR A 36 5.32 -8.94 6.57
CA TYR A 36 4.56 -8.12 7.52
C TYR A 36 5.45 -7.45 8.57
N ILE A 37 6.46 -8.17 9.08
CA ILE A 37 7.43 -7.60 10.04
C ILE A 37 8.23 -6.48 9.39
N ALA A 38 8.72 -6.69 8.17
CA ALA A 38 9.45 -5.69 7.41
C ALA A 38 8.57 -4.47 7.09
N ALA A 39 7.33 -4.69 6.66
CA ALA A 39 6.37 -3.61 6.43
C ALA A 39 6.15 -2.76 7.69
N TRP A 40 5.98 -3.40 8.85
CA TRP A 40 5.80 -2.71 10.11
C TRP A 40 7.04 -1.88 10.51
N LEU A 41 8.24 -2.46 10.40
CA LEU A 41 9.49 -1.77 10.71
C LEU A 41 9.75 -0.58 9.78
N LEU A 42 9.57 -0.76 8.47
CA LEU A 42 9.84 0.28 7.48
C LEU A 42 8.87 1.46 7.61
N LEU A 43 7.60 1.21 7.92
CA LEU A 43 6.62 2.28 8.17
C LEU A 43 6.95 3.13 9.40
N ARG A 44 7.68 2.56 10.38
CA ARG A 44 8.04 3.26 11.62
C ARG A 44 9.24 4.18 11.43
N THR A 45 10.21 3.81 10.58
CA THR A 45 11.50 4.49 10.47
C THR A 45 11.58 5.48 9.31
N LEU A 46 10.83 5.26 8.22
CA LEU A 46 11.00 5.98 6.96
C LEU A 46 9.71 6.67 6.49
N PRO A 47 9.83 7.71 5.64
CA PRO A 47 8.69 8.37 5.02
C PRO A 47 7.87 7.40 4.15
N ARG A 48 6.63 7.17 4.57
CA ARG A 48 5.75 6.10 4.07
C ARG A 48 5.55 6.11 2.56
N ARG A 49 5.48 7.29 1.95
CA ARG A 49 5.32 7.45 0.50
C ARG A 49 6.46 6.78 -0.28
N TYR A 50 7.70 7.05 0.11
CA TYR A 50 8.88 6.51 -0.57
C TYR A 50 9.07 5.03 -0.26
N VAL A 51 8.74 4.59 0.96
CA VAL A 51 8.80 3.17 1.33
C VAL A 51 7.83 2.34 0.51
N ILE A 52 6.56 2.75 0.45
CA ILE A 52 5.53 2.00 -0.28
C ILE A 52 5.86 1.99 -1.78
N ALA A 53 6.26 3.13 -2.35
CA ALA A 53 6.70 3.19 -3.74
C ALA A 53 7.92 2.29 -3.98
N GLY A 54 8.94 2.36 -3.12
CA GLY A 54 10.17 1.57 -3.25
C GLY A 54 9.91 0.06 -3.20
N VAL A 55 9.06 -0.40 -2.28
CA VAL A 55 8.69 -1.81 -2.17
C VAL A 55 7.85 -2.28 -3.36
N LEU A 56 6.97 -1.42 -3.90
CA LEU A 56 6.21 -1.71 -5.13
C LEU A 56 7.12 -1.76 -6.36
N PHE A 57 8.07 -0.84 -6.50
CA PHE A 57 9.05 -0.87 -7.59
C PHE A 57 9.93 -2.09 -7.49
N PHE A 58 10.41 -2.44 -6.29
CA PHE A 58 11.21 -3.64 -6.06
C PHE A 58 10.42 -4.90 -6.43
N GLY A 59 9.22 -5.09 -5.86
CA GLY A 59 8.38 -6.25 -6.15
C GLY A 59 7.98 -6.35 -7.62
N GLY A 60 7.59 -5.24 -8.24
CA GLY A 60 7.23 -5.19 -9.65
C GLY A 60 8.41 -5.47 -10.58
N THR A 61 9.59 -4.92 -10.30
CA THR A 61 10.81 -5.16 -11.09
C THR A 61 11.23 -6.62 -10.99
N VAL A 62 11.23 -7.20 -9.78
CA VAL A 62 11.56 -8.61 -9.58
C VAL A 62 10.60 -9.53 -10.36
N LEU A 63 9.31 -9.22 -10.40
CA LEU A 63 8.34 -9.98 -11.20
C LEU A 63 8.60 -9.87 -12.72
N LEU A 64 9.03 -8.71 -13.21
CA LEU A 64 9.41 -8.55 -14.61
C LEU A 64 10.71 -9.30 -14.94
N LEU A 65 11.65 -9.38 -13.99
CA LEU A 65 12.91 -10.12 -14.16
C LEU A 65 12.70 -11.63 -14.28
N ILE A 66 11.59 -12.20 -13.79
CA ILE A 66 11.26 -13.63 -13.93
C ILE A 66 11.26 -14.07 -15.40
N GLN A 67 10.86 -13.19 -16.33
CA GLN A 67 10.86 -13.50 -17.76
C GLN A 67 12.26 -13.71 -18.34
N LEU A 68 13.28 -13.02 -17.80
CA LEU A 68 14.65 -13.15 -18.29
C LEU A 68 15.32 -14.44 -17.84
N VAL A 69 14.71 -15.18 -16.91
CA VAL A 69 15.26 -16.43 -16.39
C VAL A 69 14.89 -17.58 -17.34
N PRO A 70 15.87 -18.27 -17.95
CA PRO A 70 15.60 -19.45 -18.76
C PRO A 70 15.03 -20.59 -17.90
N ALA A 71 14.17 -21.42 -18.50
CA ALA A 71 13.37 -22.44 -17.81
C ALA A 71 14.19 -23.53 -17.09
N ASP A 72 15.50 -23.59 -17.32
CA ASP A 72 16.40 -24.58 -16.74
C ASP A 72 16.69 -24.33 -15.25
N TYR A 73 16.50 -23.11 -14.76
CA TYR A 73 16.79 -22.73 -13.36
C TYR A 73 15.53 -22.59 -12.50
N ASN A 74 14.91 -23.73 -12.16
CA ASN A 74 13.69 -23.79 -11.35
C ASN A 74 13.83 -23.08 -9.99
N PHE A 75 14.94 -23.29 -9.28
CA PHE A 75 15.19 -22.65 -7.98
C PHE A 75 15.27 -21.12 -8.07
N LEU A 76 15.84 -20.59 -9.16
CA LEU A 76 15.96 -19.16 -9.36
C LEU A 76 14.59 -18.54 -9.63
N SER A 77 13.77 -19.18 -10.48
CA SER A 77 12.39 -18.76 -10.75
C SER A 77 11.52 -18.74 -9.49
N ILE A 78 11.61 -19.79 -8.65
CA ILE A 78 10.91 -19.82 -7.36
C ILE A 78 11.41 -18.68 -6.45
N GLY A 79 12.73 -18.50 -6.33
CA GLY A 79 13.30 -17.43 -5.51
C GLY A 79 12.82 -16.04 -5.91
N LEU A 80 12.83 -15.73 -7.21
CA LEU A 80 12.29 -14.45 -7.72
C LEU A 80 10.79 -14.33 -7.48
N ALA A 81 10.01 -15.39 -7.67
CA ALA A 81 8.57 -15.37 -7.39
C ALA A 81 8.28 -15.09 -5.91
N MET A 82 9.06 -15.68 -4.99
CA MET A 82 8.94 -15.43 -3.55
C MET A 82 9.35 -14.00 -3.18
N LEU A 83 10.40 -13.46 -3.79
CA LEU A 83 10.81 -12.06 -3.60
C LEU A 83 9.77 -11.06 -4.15
N GLY A 84 9.18 -11.36 -5.31
CA GLY A 84 8.07 -10.59 -5.85
C GLY A 84 6.84 -10.62 -4.94
N LYS A 85 6.50 -11.82 -4.41
CA LYS A 85 5.42 -11.99 -3.44
C LYS A 85 5.69 -11.21 -2.15
N PHE A 86 6.91 -11.27 -1.61
CA PHE A 86 7.33 -10.49 -0.45
C PHE A 86 7.04 -8.99 -0.64
N GLY A 87 7.45 -8.42 -1.78
CA GLY A 87 7.21 -7.01 -2.09
C GLY A 87 5.73 -6.67 -2.18
N ILE A 88 4.93 -7.47 -2.87
CA ILE A 88 3.49 -7.22 -3.02
C ILE A 88 2.75 -7.36 -1.68
N THR A 89 3.04 -8.38 -0.88
CA THR A 89 2.42 -8.57 0.44
C THR A 89 2.76 -7.40 1.37
N ALA A 90 4.03 -7.01 1.43
CA ALA A 90 4.46 -5.87 2.23
C ALA A 90 3.77 -4.58 1.77
N ALA A 91 3.70 -4.31 0.47
CA ALA A 91 3.01 -3.16 -0.08
C ALA A 91 1.51 -3.17 0.21
N PHE A 92 0.85 -4.33 0.13
CA PHE A 92 -0.57 -4.48 0.45
C PHE A 92 -0.85 -4.12 1.92
N ALA A 93 -0.05 -4.63 2.85
CA ALA A 93 -0.15 -4.30 4.27
C ALA A 93 0.05 -2.81 4.53
N MET A 94 1.11 -2.23 3.94
CA MET A 94 1.43 -0.82 4.13
C MET A 94 0.38 0.12 3.56
N LEU A 95 -0.17 -0.19 2.38
CA LEU A 95 -1.25 0.60 1.78
C LEU A 95 -2.51 0.57 2.65
N TYR A 96 -2.84 -0.57 3.24
CA TYR A 96 -3.99 -0.67 4.14
C TYR A 96 -3.83 0.27 5.35
N VAL A 97 -2.67 0.25 6.00
CA VAL A 97 -2.35 1.17 7.12
C VAL A 97 -2.35 2.62 6.63
N PHE A 98 -1.75 2.90 5.49
CA PHE A 98 -1.67 4.24 4.91
C PHE A 98 -3.06 4.84 4.61
N THR A 99 -3.98 4.04 4.06
CA THR A 99 -5.37 4.50 3.88
C THR A 99 -6.01 4.85 5.22
N ALA A 100 -5.79 4.04 6.25
CA ALA A 100 -6.38 4.25 7.56
C ALA A 100 -5.88 5.53 8.25
N GLU A 101 -4.69 6.02 7.91
CA GLU A 101 -4.14 7.27 8.45
C GLU A 101 -4.46 8.51 7.63
N LEU A 102 -4.70 8.33 6.33
CA LEU A 102 -5.03 9.46 5.46
C LEU A 102 -6.43 10.02 5.77
N TYR A 103 -7.37 9.16 6.18
CA TYR A 103 -8.75 9.51 6.45
C TYR A 103 -9.01 9.86 7.93
N PRO A 104 -9.82 10.90 8.23
CA PRO A 104 -10.17 11.27 9.60
C PRO A 104 -11.00 10.17 10.27
N THR A 105 -10.94 10.10 11.60
CA THR A 105 -11.59 9.06 12.42
C THR A 105 -13.06 8.82 12.07
N LEU A 106 -13.81 9.88 11.76
CA LEU A 106 -15.23 9.82 11.38
C LEU A 106 -15.50 9.01 10.10
N VAL A 107 -14.60 9.06 9.11
CA VAL A 107 -14.79 8.38 7.81
C VAL A 107 -13.81 7.22 7.62
N ARG A 108 -12.91 6.98 8.57
CA ARG A 108 -11.89 5.93 8.52
C ARG A 108 -12.51 4.55 8.35
N ASN A 109 -13.53 4.22 9.14
CA ASN A 109 -14.23 2.92 9.03
C ASN A 109 -14.87 2.73 7.64
N MET A 110 -15.48 3.79 7.08
CA MET A 110 -16.05 3.74 5.74
C MET A 110 -14.97 3.57 4.67
N ALA A 111 -13.88 4.32 4.75
CA ALA A 111 -12.77 4.25 3.80
C ALA A 111 -12.12 2.85 3.79
N VAL A 112 -11.89 2.27 4.97
CA VAL A 112 -11.36 0.91 5.12
C VAL A 112 -12.37 -0.12 4.58
N GLY A 113 -13.67 0.08 4.81
CA GLY A 113 -14.73 -0.76 4.23
C GLY A 113 -14.73 -0.76 2.71
N VAL A 114 -14.66 0.43 2.08
CA VAL A 114 -14.57 0.58 0.62
C VAL A 114 -13.28 -0.04 0.08
N ALA A 115 -12.14 0.17 0.75
CA ALA A 115 -10.87 -0.44 0.37
C ALA A 115 -10.93 -1.98 0.43
N SER A 116 -11.65 -2.53 1.42
CA SER A 116 -11.87 -3.96 1.58
C SER A 116 -12.77 -4.52 0.47
N MET A 117 -13.88 -3.85 0.16
CA MET A 117 -14.74 -4.21 -0.98
C MET A 117 -13.96 -4.19 -2.30
N ALA A 118 -13.18 -3.13 -2.55
CA ALA A 118 -12.32 -3.04 -3.73
C ALA A 118 -11.24 -4.13 -3.75
N SER A 119 -10.78 -4.59 -2.59
CA SER A 119 -9.84 -5.70 -2.50
C SER A 119 -10.49 -7.04 -2.86
N ARG A 120 -11.76 -7.24 -2.48
CA ARG A 120 -12.57 -8.41 -2.85
C ARG A 120 -12.86 -8.46 -4.35
N VAL A 121 -13.19 -7.32 -4.96
CA VAL A 121 -13.28 -7.24 -6.43
C VAL A 121 -11.95 -7.68 -7.07
N GLY A 122 -10.82 -7.24 -6.51
CA GLY A 122 -9.51 -7.71 -6.96
C GLY A 122 -9.30 -9.23 -6.85
N SER A 123 -9.78 -9.87 -5.77
CA SER A 123 -9.72 -11.33 -5.63
C SER A 123 -10.59 -12.08 -6.64
N ILE A 124 -11.72 -11.51 -7.06
CA ILE A 124 -12.60 -12.09 -8.09
C ILE A 124 -11.93 -12.02 -9.47
N ILE A 125 -11.17 -10.94 -9.73
CA ILE A 125 -10.47 -10.75 -11.01
C ILE A 125 -9.17 -11.58 -11.07
N ALA A 126 -8.51 -11.84 -9.94
CA ALA A 126 -7.25 -12.58 -9.85
C ALA A 126 -7.19 -13.91 -10.65
N PRO A 127 -8.17 -14.84 -10.59
CA PRO A 127 -8.11 -16.08 -11.36
C PRO A 127 -8.07 -15.86 -12.88
N TYR A 128 -8.61 -14.76 -13.41
CA TYR A 128 -8.52 -14.44 -14.84
C TYR A 128 -7.08 -14.16 -15.29
N PHE A 129 -6.26 -13.55 -14.42
CA PHE A 129 -4.84 -13.36 -14.70
C PHE A 129 -4.11 -14.71 -14.75
N VAL A 130 -4.42 -15.62 -13.82
CA VAL A 130 -3.83 -16.97 -13.81
C VAL A 130 -4.27 -17.79 -15.03
N TYR A 131 -5.54 -17.65 -15.45
CA TYR A 131 -6.05 -18.30 -16.65
C TYR A 131 -5.32 -17.86 -17.92
N LEU A 132 -4.93 -16.58 -18.01
CA LEU A 132 -4.06 -16.08 -19.08
C LEU A 132 -2.69 -16.79 -19.12
N GLY A 133 -2.20 -17.24 -17.96
CA GLY A 133 -1.01 -18.06 -17.81
C GLY A 133 -1.10 -19.44 -18.47
N ALA A 134 -2.32 -19.96 -18.70
CA ALA A 134 -2.52 -21.22 -19.42
C ALA A 134 -2.16 -21.10 -20.91
N TYR A 135 -2.30 -19.90 -21.49
CA TYR A 135 -1.89 -19.64 -22.87
C TYR A 135 -0.39 -19.37 -22.97
N ASN A 136 0.14 -18.53 -22.07
CA ASN A 136 1.57 -18.27 -21.97
C ASN A 136 1.96 -18.03 -20.51
N ARG A 137 2.86 -18.87 -19.98
CA ARG A 137 3.31 -18.83 -18.58
C ARG A 137 3.92 -17.48 -18.17
N VAL A 138 4.43 -16.70 -19.12
CA VAL A 138 5.12 -15.42 -18.86
C VAL A 138 4.13 -14.26 -18.73
N LEU A 139 3.00 -14.33 -19.43
CA LEU A 139 1.99 -13.25 -19.49
C LEU A 139 1.48 -12.77 -18.11
N PRO A 140 1.09 -13.65 -17.17
CA PRO A 140 0.61 -13.21 -15.86
C PRO A 140 1.67 -12.40 -15.10
N TYR A 141 2.94 -12.83 -15.14
CA TYR A 141 4.03 -12.12 -14.45
C TYR A 141 4.28 -10.73 -15.04
N ILE A 142 4.24 -10.58 -16.37
CA ILE A 142 4.40 -9.28 -17.04
C ILE A 142 3.27 -8.32 -16.64
N LEU A 143 2.02 -8.79 -16.73
CA LEU A 143 0.86 -7.96 -16.40
C LEU A 143 0.88 -7.55 -14.93
N MET A 144 1.20 -8.47 -14.03
CA MET A 144 1.25 -8.18 -12.60
C MET A 144 2.42 -7.28 -12.24
N GLY A 145 3.60 -7.51 -12.82
CA GLY A 145 4.78 -6.67 -12.64
C GLY A 145 4.55 -5.24 -13.13
N SER A 146 4.04 -5.07 -14.35
CA SER A 146 3.74 -3.75 -14.93
C SER A 146 2.66 -2.99 -14.14
N LEU A 147 1.57 -3.66 -13.74
CA LEU A 147 0.55 -3.07 -12.87
C LEU A 147 1.14 -2.65 -11.53
N THR A 148 2.01 -3.47 -10.93
CA THR A 148 2.64 -3.17 -9.63
C THR A 148 3.55 -1.94 -9.73
N VAL A 149 4.35 -1.83 -10.80
CA VAL A 149 5.18 -0.65 -11.08
C VAL A 149 4.31 0.60 -11.28
N LEU A 150 3.22 0.48 -12.02
CA LEU A 150 2.28 1.59 -12.24
C LEU A 150 1.65 2.08 -10.93
N ILE A 151 1.31 1.17 -10.01
CA ILE A 151 0.84 1.55 -8.67
C ILE A 151 1.95 2.26 -7.89
N GLY A 152 3.20 1.81 -8.00
CA GLY A 152 4.36 2.48 -7.39
C GLY A 152 4.48 3.93 -7.86
N ILE A 153 4.34 4.17 -9.16
CA ILE A 153 4.32 5.52 -9.74
C ILE A 153 3.13 6.33 -9.20
N ILE A 154 1.92 5.78 -9.21
CA ILE A 154 0.73 6.46 -8.68
C ILE A 154 0.90 6.80 -7.19
N THR A 155 1.50 5.92 -6.40
CA THR A 155 1.76 6.13 -4.97
C THR A 155 2.68 7.33 -4.75
N LEU A 156 3.62 7.58 -5.66
CA LEU A 156 4.43 8.80 -5.62
C LEU A 156 3.58 10.06 -5.81
N PHE A 157 2.39 10.04 -6.41
CA PHE A 157 1.55 11.25 -6.48
C PHE A 157 0.74 11.51 -5.20
N PHE A 158 0.71 10.58 -4.24
CA PHE A 158 -0.03 10.78 -3.00
C PHE A 158 0.68 11.75 -2.05
N PRO A 159 -0.08 12.60 -1.32
CA PRO A 159 0.48 13.48 -0.31
C PRO A 159 1.06 12.65 0.86
N GLU A 160 2.16 13.14 1.42
CA GLU A 160 2.88 12.45 2.48
C GLU A 160 2.14 12.52 3.83
N SER A 161 1.94 11.37 4.48
CA SER A 161 1.28 11.26 5.79
C SER A 161 2.26 11.20 6.98
N PHE A 162 3.57 11.14 6.72
CA PHE A 162 4.57 10.96 7.77
C PHE A 162 4.68 12.20 8.68
N GLY A 163 4.58 12.00 9.99
CA GLY A 163 4.76 13.05 11.00
C GLY A 163 3.60 14.05 11.15
N ARG A 164 2.44 13.82 10.52
CA ARG A 164 1.25 14.67 10.70
C ARG A 164 0.31 14.06 11.72
N THR A 165 -0.23 14.89 12.62
CA THR A 165 -1.30 14.47 13.52
C THR A 165 -2.51 14.02 12.69
N LEU A 166 -3.14 12.91 13.10
CA LEU A 166 -4.35 12.43 12.43
C LEU A 166 -5.38 13.56 12.46
N PRO A 167 -5.93 13.99 11.30
CA PRO A 167 -6.95 15.01 11.29
C PRO A 167 -8.18 14.47 12.02
N GLU A 168 -8.54 15.08 13.14
CA GLU A 168 -9.72 14.69 13.91
C GLU A 168 -11.00 15.23 13.25
N THR A 169 -10.88 16.26 12.40
CA THR A 169 -12.00 16.92 11.74
C THR A 169 -11.80 17.06 10.23
N LEU A 170 -12.91 17.02 9.48
CA LEU A 170 -12.91 17.19 8.01
C LEU A 170 -12.29 18.52 7.56
N GLU A 171 -12.42 19.58 8.37
CA GLU A 171 -11.85 20.90 8.10
C GLU A 171 -10.31 20.90 8.08
N GLN A 172 -9.66 20.06 8.92
CA GLN A 172 -8.21 19.91 8.94
C GLN A 172 -7.71 19.16 7.70
N MET A 173 -8.47 18.19 7.19
CA MET A 173 -8.16 17.47 5.95
C MET A 173 -8.22 18.41 4.72
N GLN A 174 -9.15 19.37 4.72
CA GLN A 174 -9.34 20.32 3.60
C GLN A 174 -8.19 21.33 3.46
N LYS A 175 -7.53 21.72 4.57
CA LYS A 175 -6.35 22.59 4.56
C LYS A 175 -5.09 21.90 3.99
N VAL A 176 -4.97 20.59 4.18
CA VAL A 176 -3.84 19.79 3.66
C VAL A 176 -3.91 19.61 2.14
N LYS A 177 -5.10 19.69 1.54
CA LYS A 177 -5.33 19.54 0.09
C LYS A 177 -5.06 20.78 -0.76
N GLY A 178 -4.52 21.87 -0.20
CA GLY A 178 -4.01 22.96 -1.03
C GLY A 178 -5.05 23.69 -1.89
N PHE A 179 -6.31 23.76 -1.47
CA PHE A 179 -7.12 24.91 -1.90
C PHE A 179 -6.75 26.09 -1.01
N ARG A 180 -5.95 26.97 -1.60
CA ARG A 180 -5.55 28.27 -1.06
C ARG A 180 -6.80 29.16 -0.93
N TYR A 181 -7.66 28.90 0.05
CA TYR A 181 -8.67 29.88 0.44
C TYR A 181 -7.94 30.97 1.20
N ARG A 182 -7.67 32.07 0.49
CA ARG A 182 -7.16 33.33 1.01
C ARG A 182 -8.09 33.82 2.12
N LYS A 183 -7.86 33.40 3.37
CA LYS A 183 -8.41 34.10 4.53
C LYS A 183 -7.75 35.48 4.53
N LYS A 184 -8.51 36.47 4.06
CA LYS A 184 -8.15 37.88 4.12
C LYS A 184 -7.99 38.23 5.59
N THR A 185 -6.78 38.64 5.94
CA THR A 185 -6.39 39.26 7.20
C THR A 185 -7.28 40.47 7.48
N LYS A 186 -8.09 40.41 8.54
CA LYS A 186 -8.35 41.53 9.47
C LYS A 186 -7.96 40.91 10.81
N GLY A 187 -6.87 41.28 11.46
CA GLY A 187 -6.36 42.61 11.72
C GLY A 187 -6.00 42.53 13.20
N SER A 188 -4.72 42.31 13.47
CA SER A 188 -4.15 42.15 14.80
C SER A 188 -4.30 43.44 15.61
N MET A 189 -4.27 43.29 16.94
CA MET A 189 -4.05 44.33 17.96
C MET A 189 -5.29 45.09 18.43
N GLU A 190 -5.90 44.58 19.50
CA GLU A 190 -5.97 45.39 20.72
C GLU A 190 -5.31 44.58 21.84
N LYS A 191 -4.21 45.15 22.35
CA LYS A 191 -3.35 44.64 23.40
C LYS A 191 -3.96 44.97 24.77
N GLU A 192 -3.56 44.16 25.75
CA GLU A 192 -3.31 44.56 27.14
C GLU A 192 -4.43 45.32 27.87
N GLU A 193 -5.24 44.60 28.65
CA GLU A 193 -5.29 44.87 30.09
C GLU A 193 -5.97 43.72 30.85
N ASN A 194 -5.22 43.07 31.74
CA ASN A 194 -5.76 42.48 32.96
C ASN A 194 -4.94 43.16 34.07
N PRO A 195 -5.52 43.78 35.11
CA PRO A 195 -5.98 42.97 36.25
C PRO A 195 -7.10 43.58 37.14
N LYS A 196 -7.60 42.73 38.04
CA LYS A 196 -8.29 42.98 39.34
C LYS A 196 -9.82 42.88 39.36
N VAL A 197 -10.34 41.81 39.99
CA VAL A 197 -10.97 41.77 41.34
C VAL A 197 -12.31 42.52 41.35
N ILE A 198 -13.43 41.82 41.63
CA ILE A 198 -14.32 41.93 42.80
C ILE A 198 -15.36 40.80 42.60
N ILE A 199 -15.31 39.64 43.29
CA ILE A 199 -15.97 39.26 44.56
C ILE A 199 -17.41 39.76 44.75
N THR A 200 -18.24 38.95 45.42
CA THR A 200 -19.64 39.12 45.90
C THR A 200 -20.74 38.95 44.85
N SER A 201 -21.50 37.85 44.84
CA SER A 201 -22.59 37.45 45.78
C SER A 201 -23.78 38.42 45.76
N PHE A 202 -24.84 38.07 45.04
CA PHE A 202 -26.12 37.55 45.54
C PHE A 202 -27.02 37.22 44.34
#